data_AF-A0A970B2K1-F1
#
_entry.id   AF-A0A970B2K1-F1
#
_cell.length_a   1.000
_cell.length_b   1.000
_cell.length_c   1.000
_cell.angle_alpha   90.00
_cell.angle_beta   90.00
_cell.angle_gamma   90.00
#
_symmetry.space_group_name_H-M   'P 1'
#
loop_
_entity.id
_entity.type
_entity.pdbx_description
1 polymer ?
#
loop_
_entity_poly.entity_id
_entity_poly.type
_entity_poly.pdbx_seq_one_letter_code
_entity_poly.pdbx_strand_id
1 'polypeptide(L)'
;MQKKYIVRLTEEERCQLREVIKKLKGSSQKVRRAQILLKADIEGANWTDERIAEAFGCRRKTVENIRRRLVEKGLEETLNGARRITPPTEKLLDGEQEARIIAMRLSPPPKGMPIGHYGCCHARW
;
A
#
# COMPACT_ATOMS: atom_id res chain seq x y z
N MET A 1 -14.73 -11.19 -24.10
CA MET A 1 -13.37 -10.66 -23.84
C MET A 1 -12.46 -11.82 -23.46
N GLN A 2 -11.37 -12.03 -24.21
CA GLN A 2 -10.45 -13.15 -23.97
C GLN A 2 -9.64 -12.93 -22.69
N LYS A 3 -9.70 -13.89 -21.76
CA LYS A 3 -8.90 -13.90 -20.53
C LYS A 3 -7.45 -14.20 -20.91
N LYS A 4 -6.61 -13.17 -21.07
CA LYS A 4 -5.20 -13.32 -21.47
C LYS A 4 -4.29 -13.78 -20.32
N TYR A 5 -4.72 -13.63 -19.06
CA TYR A 5 -3.88 -13.91 -17.89
C TYR A 5 -4.51 -15.01 -17.02
N ILE A 6 -3.96 -16.21 -17.17
CA ILE A 6 -4.34 -17.43 -16.47
C ILE A 6 -3.43 -17.53 -15.25
N VAL A 7 -3.98 -17.40 -14.04
CA VAL A 7 -3.21 -17.53 -12.80
C VAL A 7 -3.06 -19.00 -12.46
N ARG A 8 -1.82 -19.51 -12.60
CA ARG A 8 -1.40 -20.81 -12.12
C ARG A 8 -0.37 -20.57 -11.03
N LEU A 9 -0.76 -20.79 -9.77
CA LEU A 9 0.16 -20.72 -8.65
C LEU A 9 0.77 -22.10 -8.40
N THR A 10 2.07 -22.15 -8.14
CA THR A 10 2.71 -23.36 -7.63
C THR A 10 2.35 -23.60 -6.16
N GLU A 11 2.57 -24.82 -5.67
CA GLU A 11 2.30 -25.15 -4.27
C GLU A 11 3.13 -24.30 -3.29
N GLU A 12 4.37 -23.98 -3.66
CA GLU A 12 5.24 -23.08 -2.92
C GLU A 12 4.66 -21.66 -2.85
N GLU A 13 4.18 -21.11 -3.96
CA GLU A 13 3.53 -19.79 -3.99
C GLU A 13 2.25 -19.77 -3.15
N ARG A 14 1.45 -20.85 -3.20
CA ARG A 14 0.27 -20.98 -2.33
C ARG A 14 0.65 -20.98 -0.86
N CYS A 15 1.71 -21.69 -0.49
CA CYS A 15 2.21 -21.73 0.87
C CYS A 15 2.66 -20.34 1.33
N GLN A 16 3.43 -19.63 0.50
CA GLN A 16 3.86 -18.25 0.77
C GLN A 16 2.67 -17.29 0.94
N LEU A 17 1.66 -17.36 0.07
CA LEU A 17 0.46 -16.53 0.17
C LEU A 17 -0.33 -16.82 1.45
N ARG A 18 -0.47 -18.10 1.82
CA ARG A 18 -1.13 -18.52 3.07
C ARG A 18 -0.35 -18.03 4.30
N GLU A 19 0.98 -18.11 4.27
CA GLU A 19 1.83 -17.58 5.34
C GLU A 19 1.66 -16.06 5.49
N VAL A 20 1.61 -15.32 4.38
CA VAL A 20 1.39 -13.86 4.39
C VAL A 20 0.04 -13.50 5.02
N ILE A 21 -1.01 -14.26 4.70
CA ILE A 21 -2.34 -14.08 5.29
C ILE A 21 -2.32 -14.42 6.78
N LYS A 22 -1.72 -15.56 7.16
CA LYS A 22 -1.68 -16.03 8.55
C LYS A 22 -0.87 -15.11 9.46
N LYS A 23 0.29 -14.65 8.98
CA LYS A 23 1.18 -13.77 9.74
C LYS A 23 0.69 -12.31 9.76
N LEU A 24 -0.35 -11.96 8.99
CA LEU A 24 -0.77 -10.58 8.73
C LEU A 24 0.44 -9.67 8.40
N LYS A 25 1.49 -10.26 7.80
CA LYS A 25 2.81 -9.63 7.66
C LYS A 25 2.79 -8.70 6.46
N GLY A 26 2.21 -7.51 6.63
CA GLY A 26 2.21 -6.43 5.65
C GLY A 26 1.08 -5.42 5.82
N SER A 27 1.05 -4.41 4.94
CA SER A 27 -0.10 -3.50 4.79
C SER A 27 -1.37 -4.31 4.47
N SER A 28 -2.53 -3.82 4.91
CA SER A 28 -3.86 -4.41 4.60
C SER A 28 -4.04 -4.71 3.11
N GLN A 29 -3.39 -3.93 2.24
CA GLN A 29 -3.37 -4.14 0.80
C GLN A 29 -2.62 -5.40 0.37
N LYS A 30 -1.51 -5.76 1.02
CA LYS A 30 -0.73 -6.96 0.71
C LYS A 30 -1.53 -8.23 0.99
N VAL A 31 -2.19 -8.27 2.15
CA VAL A 31 -3.08 -9.38 2.53
C VAL A 31 -4.26 -9.50 1.56
N ARG A 32 -4.88 -8.37 1.19
CA ARG A 32 -5.97 -8.36 0.21
C ARG A 32 -5.53 -8.90 -1.16
N ARG A 33 -4.37 -8.49 -1.66
CA ARG A 33 -3.83 -9.01 -2.93
C ARG A 33 -3.55 -10.51 -2.86
N ALA A 34 -2.99 -10.98 -1.74
CA ALA A 34 -2.75 -12.40 -1.54
C ALA A 34 -4.04 -13.22 -1.55
N GLN A 35 -5.10 -12.73 -0.90
CA GLN A 35 -6.41 -13.36 -0.90
C GLN A 35 -7.05 -13.38 -2.30
N ILE A 36 -6.95 -12.28 -3.05
CA ILE A 36 -7.42 -12.20 -4.44
C ILE A 36 -6.70 -13.23 -5.32
N LEU A 37 -5.38 -13.37 -5.18
CA LEU A 37 -4.60 -14.35 -5.95
C LEU A 37 -5.00 -15.79 -5.62
N LEU A 38 -5.16 -16.14 -4.34
CA LEU A 38 -5.61 -17.47 -3.93
C LEU A 38 -7.03 -17.81 -4.42
N LYS A 39 -7.93 -16.82 -4.51
CA LYS A 39 -9.28 -17.02 -5.06
C LYS A 39 -9.30 -17.06 -6.59
N ALA A 40 -8.35 -16.38 -7.23
CA ALA A 40 -8.19 -16.34 -8.68
C ALA A 40 -7.49 -17.58 -9.26
N ASP A 41 -6.86 -18.38 -8.41
CA ASP A 41 -6.10 -19.57 -8.77
C ASP A 41 -6.98 -20.68 -9.35
N ILE A 42 -6.48 -21.31 -10.41
CA ILE A 42 -7.26 -22.24 -11.24
C ILE A 42 -7.40 -23.61 -10.62
N GLU A 43 -6.37 -24.14 -9.97
CA GLU A 43 -6.51 -25.40 -9.21
C GLU A 43 -7.09 -25.16 -7.80
N GLY A 44 -7.28 -23.90 -7.44
CA GLY A 44 -7.97 -23.50 -6.23
C GLY A 44 -9.45 -23.28 -6.47
N ALA A 45 -9.93 -22.10 -6.07
CA ALA A 45 -11.35 -21.78 -6.14
C ALA A 45 -11.83 -21.42 -7.55
N ASN A 46 -10.91 -21.05 -8.46
CA ASN A 46 -11.17 -20.62 -9.84
C ASN A 46 -12.32 -19.61 -9.96
N TRP A 47 -12.34 -18.61 -9.08
CA TRP A 47 -13.42 -17.61 -9.10
C TRP A 47 -13.33 -16.71 -10.33
N THR A 48 -14.50 -16.32 -10.81
CA THR A 48 -14.63 -15.29 -11.85
C THR A 48 -14.22 -13.93 -11.32
N ASP A 49 -13.75 -13.07 -12.22
CA ASP A 49 -13.29 -11.72 -11.88
C ASP A 49 -14.39 -10.91 -11.18
N GLU A 50 -15.65 -11.15 -11.56
CA GLU A 50 -16.86 -10.57 -10.98
C GLU A 50 -17.08 -11.03 -9.55
N ARG A 51 -17.01 -12.33 -9.29
CA ARG A 51 -17.20 -12.87 -7.94
C ARG A 51 -16.11 -12.39 -6.98
N ILE A 52 -14.88 -12.28 -7.47
CA ILE A 52 -13.75 -11.73 -6.69
C ILE A 52 -13.97 -10.23 -6.44
N ALA A 53 -14.35 -9.48 -7.48
CA ALA A 53 -14.65 -8.06 -7.37
C ALA A 53 -15.73 -7.78 -6.32
N GLU A 54 -16.81 -8.56 -6.34
CA GLU A 54 -17.91 -8.47 -5.38
C GLU A 54 -17.47 -8.83 -3.96
N ALA A 55 -16.80 -9.97 -3.79
CA ALA A 55 -16.37 -10.44 -2.46
C ALA A 55 -15.38 -9.49 -1.76
N PHE A 56 -14.53 -8.79 -2.53
CA PHE A 56 -13.53 -7.86 -1.99
C PHE A 56 -13.91 -6.38 -2.15
N GLY A 57 -15.10 -6.06 -2.68
CA GLY A 57 -15.54 -4.69 -2.93
C GLY A 57 -14.62 -3.92 -3.89
N CYS A 58 -14.04 -4.60 -4.88
CA CYS A 58 -13.06 -4.07 -5.81
C CYS A 58 -13.63 -3.94 -7.22
N ARG A 59 -13.05 -3.08 -8.06
CA ARG A 59 -13.37 -3.08 -9.51
C ARG A 59 -12.78 -4.33 -10.18
N ARG A 60 -13.47 -4.90 -11.16
CA ARG A 60 -12.96 -6.01 -12.01
C ARG A 60 -11.55 -5.72 -12.56
N LYS A 61 -11.33 -4.49 -13.03
CA LYS A 61 -10.03 -4.01 -13.54
C LYS A 61 -8.89 -4.16 -12.53
N THR A 62 -9.18 -4.07 -11.24
CA THR A 62 -8.19 -4.30 -10.17
C THR A 62 -7.75 -5.75 -10.14
N VAL A 63 -8.70 -6.70 -10.25
CA VAL A 63 -8.40 -8.14 -10.31
C VAL A 63 -7.58 -8.45 -11.56
N GLU A 64 -7.98 -7.93 -12.72
CA GLU A 64 -7.24 -8.08 -13.98
C GLU A 64 -5.80 -7.54 -13.88
N ASN A 65 -5.62 -6.36 -13.29
CA ASN A 65 -4.30 -5.77 -13.07
C ASN A 65 -3.43 -6.62 -12.13
N ILE A 66 -4.02 -7.23 -11.11
CA ILE A 66 -3.30 -8.13 -10.18
C ILE A 66 -2.86 -9.40 -10.92
N ARG A 67 -3.75 -10.02 -11.71
CA ARG A 67 -3.42 -11.19 -12.54
C ARG A 67 -2.30 -10.89 -13.52
N ARG A 68 -2.41 -9.76 -14.22
CA ARG A 68 -1.38 -9.31 -15.15
C ARG A 68 -0.04 -9.09 -14.45
N ARG A 69 -0.02 -8.41 -13.30
CA ARG A 69 1.23 -8.17 -12.54
C ARG A 69 1.88 -9.47 -12.09
N LEU A 70 1.11 -10.47 -11.68
CA LEU A 70 1.67 -11.77 -11.32
C LEU A 70 2.45 -12.36 -12.50
N VAL A 71 1.85 -12.35 -13.69
CA VAL A 71 2.44 -12.91 -14.91
C VAL A 71 3.63 -12.08 -15.42
N GLU A 72 3.56 -10.74 -15.35
CA GLU A 72 4.60 -9.84 -15.88
C GLU A 72 5.78 -9.64 -14.92
N LYS A 73 5.53 -9.64 -13.60
CA LYS A 73 6.46 -9.15 -12.57
C LYS A 73 6.70 -10.14 -11.43
N GLY A 74 5.95 -11.23 -11.36
CA GLY A 74 6.07 -12.25 -10.33
C GLY A 74 5.32 -11.94 -9.02
N LEU A 75 5.36 -12.91 -8.10
CA LEU A 75 4.61 -12.92 -6.84
C LEU A 75 5.03 -11.80 -5.89
N GLU A 76 6.34 -11.65 -5.67
CA GLU A 76 6.89 -10.71 -4.68
C GLU A 76 6.56 -9.26 -5.00
N GLU A 77 6.70 -8.86 -6.27
CA GLU A 77 6.40 -7.50 -6.71
C GLU A 77 4.89 -7.22 -6.71
N THR A 78 4.08 -8.25 -7.02
CA THR A 78 2.62 -8.15 -6.94
C THR A 78 2.15 -7.94 -5.50
N LEU A 79 2.75 -8.65 -4.54
CA LEU A 79 2.41 -8.57 -3.13
C LEU A 79 2.86 -7.28 -2.47
N ASN A 80 4.14 -6.93 -2.62
CA ASN A 80 4.69 -5.73 -1.99
C ASN A 80 4.21 -4.43 -2.69
N GLY A 81 3.73 -4.55 -3.93
CA GLY A 81 3.46 -3.40 -4.79
C GLY A 81 4.76 -2.78 -5.27
N ALA A 82 4.71 -2.09 -6.42
CA ALA A 82 5.87 -1.37 -6.92
C ALA A 82 6.37 -0.41 -5.83
N ARG A 83 7.56 -0.65 -5.30
CA ARG A 83 8.26 0.34 -4.48
C ARG A 83 8.46 1.55 -5.37
N ARG A 84 7.77 2.65 -5.06
CA ARG A 84 8.03 3.94 -5.71
C ARG A 84 9.42 4.39 -5.29
N ILE A 85 10.36 4.34 -6.23
CA ILE A 85 11.73 4.84 -6.06
C ILE A 85 11.70 6.38 -5.92
N THR A 86 10.74 7.03 -6.57
CA THR A 86 10.54 8.49 -6.50
C THR A 86 9.16 8.86 -5.96
N PRO A 87 9.07 9.86 -5.07
CA PRO A 87 7.78 10.43 -4.67
C PRO A 87 7.09 11.08 -5.89
N PRO A 88 5.75 11.11 -5.96
CA PRO A 88 5.00 11.70 -7.09
C PRO A 88 5.14 13.22 -7.20
N THR A 89 5.64 13.85 -6.15
CA THR A 89 5.83 15.28 -6.03
C THR A 89 7.29 15.48 -5.68
N GLU A 90 7.99 16.29 -6.45
CA GLU A 90 9.31 16.77 -6.08
C GLU A 90 9.22 17.46 -4.72
N LYS A 91 10.25 17.32 -3.89
CA LYS A 91 10.30 18.06 -2.62
C LYS A 91 10.30 19.55 -2.98
N LEU A 92 9.23 20.25 -2.64
CA LEU A 92 9.13 21.70 -2.85
C LEU A 92 10.13 22.48 -1.98
N LEU A 93 10.61 21.85 -0.91
CA LEU A 93 11.53 22.44 0.05
C LEU A 93 12.90 21.74 -0.02
N ASP A 94 13.95 22.55 -0.10
CA ASP A 94 15.32 22.08 0.06
C ASP A 94 15.61 21.69 1.51
N GLY A 95 16.59 20.81 1.74
CA GLY A 95 16.95 20.36 3.09
C GLY A 95 17.34 21.49 4.04
N GLU A 96 17.88 22.59 3.50
CA GLU A 96 18.17 23.80 4.29
C GLU A 96 16.88 24.56 4.68
N GLN A 97 15.87 24.58 3.80
CA GLN A 97 14.59 25.21 4.07
C GLN A 97 13.80 24.42 5.13
N GLU A 98 13.82 23.09 5.07
CA GLU A 98 13.26 22.23 6.13
C GLU A 98 13.95 22.49 7.47
N ALA A 99 15.29 22.57 7.50
CA ALA A 99 16.05 22.84 8.71
C ALA A 99 15.73 24.22 9.30
N ARG A 100 15.59 25.26 8.46
CA ARG A 100 15.21 26.62 8.90
C ARG A 100 13.79 26.65 9.48
N ILE A 101 12.83 25.95 8.90
CA ILE A 101 11.45 25.86 9.42
C ILE A 101 11.43 25.13 10.77
N ILE A 102 12.17 24.01 10.89
CA ILE A 102 12.29 23.27 12.15
C ILE A 102 12.95 24.15 13.22
N ALA A 103 14.03 24.84 12.89
CA ALA A 103 14.72 25.76 13.79
C ALA A 103 13.81 26.93 14.22
N MET A 104 13.07 27.54 13.31
CA MET A 104 12.12 28.60 13.62
C MET A 104 11.01 28.14 14.59
N ARG A 105 10.53 26.90 14.46
CA ARG A 105 9.51 26.35 15.35
C ARG A 105 10.05 26.03 16.75
N LEU A 106 11.32 25.65 16.85
CA LEU A 106 11.97 25.26 18.10
C LEU A 106 12.68 26.43 18.81
N SER A 107 12.83 27.56 18.14
CA SER A 107 13.50 28.74 18.70
C SER A 107 12.52 29.61 19.49
N PRO A 108 12.98 30.27 20.58
CA PRO A 108 12.17 31.25 21.28
C PRO A 108 11.83 32.42 20.34
N PRO A 109 10.60 32.97 20.44
CA PRO A 109 10.16 34.04 19.57
C PRO A 109 11.07 35.28 19.71
N PRO A 110 11.36 35.99 18.61
CA PRO A 110 12.18 37.20 18.67
C PRO A 110 11.51 38.28 19.52
N LYS A 111 12.35 39.01 20.27
CA LYS A 111 11.95 40.02 21.26
C LYS A 111 11.05 41.08 20.59
N GLY A 112 9.78 41.12 20.98
CA GLY A 112 8.79 42.09 20.47
C GLY A 112 7.61 41.48 19.70
N MET A 113 7.59 40.17 19.44
CA MET A 113 6.39 39.49 18.92
C MET A 113 5.48 39.11 20.09
N PRO A 114 4.23 39.59 20.20
CA PRO A 114 3.31 39.07 21.19
C PRO A 114 3.01 37.61 20.83
N ILE A 115 3.47 36.69 21.69
CA ILE A 115 3.01 35.30 21.66
C ILE A 115 1.51 35.35 21.91
N GLY A 116 0.73 35.19 20.84
CA GLY A 116 -0.72 35.12 20.93
C GLY A 116 -1.07 34.10 22.01
N HIS A 117 -1.82 34.56 23.00
CA HIS A 117 -2.26 33.79 24.14
C HIS A 117 -3.28 32.74 23.66
N TYR A 118 -2.82 31.71 22.95
CA TYR A 118 -3.60 30.50 22.74
C TYR A 118 -3.64 29.80 24.10
N GLY A 119 -4.78 29.98 24.76
CA GLY A 119 -5.05 29.51 26.09
C GLY A 119 -4.60 28.07 26.30
N CYS A 120 -4.03 27.87 27.48
CA CYS A 120 -3.96 26.62 28.23
C CYS A 120 -4.99 25.58 27.77
N CYS A 121 -4.55 24.61 26.97
CA CYS A 121 -5.07 23.25 27.06
C CYS A 121 -3.91 22.39 27.56
N HIS A 122 -3.94 22.15 28.87
CA HIS A 122 -3.03 21.27 29.60
C HIS A 122 -2.84 19.94 28.85
N ALA A 123 -1.64 19.73 28.32
CA ALA A 123 -1.15 18.41 28.00
C ALA A 123 -0.87 17.68 29.31
N ARG A 124 -1.74 16.73 29.65
CA ARG A 124 -1.42 15.65 30.58
C ARG A 124 -0.84 14.51 29.73
N TRP A 125 0.47 14.32 29.84
CA TRP A 125 1.19 13.08 29.54
C TRP A 125 1.94 12.68 30.80
#